data_AF-A0A2J4G6I7-F1
#
_entry.id   AF-A0A2J4G6I7-F1
#
_cell.length_a   1.000
_cell.length_b   1.000
_cell.length_c   1.000
_cell.angle_alpha   90.00
_cell.angle_beta   90.00
_cell.angle_gamma   90.00
#
_symmetry.space_group_name_H-M   'P 1'
#
loop_
_entity.id
_entity.type
_entity.pdbx_description
1 polymer ?
#
loop_
_entity_poly.entity_id
_entity_poly.type
_entity_poly.pdbx_seq_one_letter_code
_entity_poly.pdbx_strand_id
1 'polypeptide(L)'
;MGKVRNSENRLALALVRCALFSYCSDKITEEHGDLLEALSELHSSFPDKPAEWFYRATYRLLAGKVEKVGAEHWLVKGFARVRRHVPLVQRLGERGRYRCDCFFRTYGYVRKARICTHIATVMLYRRQLRLRVE
;
A
#
# COMPACT_ATOMS: atom_id res chain seq x y z
N MET A 1 -8.95 14.77 -14.76
CA MET A 1 -7.96 13.76 -14.27
C MET A 1 -6.86 14.32 -13.34
N GLY A 2 -6.54 15.63 -13.34
CA GLY A 2 -5.52 16.20 -12.42
C GLY A 2 -6.00 16.43 -10.98
N LYS A 3 -7.26 16.83 -10.77
CA LYS A 3 -7.84 17.09 -9.45
C LYS A 3 -7.93 15.84 -8.55
N VAL A 4 -8.32 14.69 -9.10
CA VAL A 4 -8.48 13.42 -8.35
C VAL A 4 -7.14 12.90 -7.79
N ARG A 5 -6.04 13.02 -8.56
CA ARG A 5 -4.70 12.65 -8.07
C ARG A 5 -4.23 13.54 -6.92
N ASN A 6 -4.70 14.79 -6.88
CA ASN A 6 -4.36 15.74 -5.83
C ASN A 6 -5.14 15.42 -4.54
N SER A 7 -6.43 15.07 -4.62
CA SER A 7 -7.22 14.66 -3.46
C SER A 7 -6.71 13.35 -2.84
N GLU A 8 -6.42 12.33 -3.65
CA GLU A 8 -5.85 11.05 -3.19
C GLU A 8 -4.49 11.24 -2.50
N ASN A 9 -3.64 12.12 -3.03
CA ASN A 9 -2.34 12.44 -2.45
C ASN A 9 -2.50 13.12 -1.08
N ARG A 10 -3.34 14.15 -0.99
CA ARG A 10 -3.62 14.84 0.27
C ARG A 10 -4.20 13.90 1.33
N LEU A 11 -5.12 13.02 0.93
CA LEU A 11 -5.70 12.03 1.82
C LEU A 11 -4.66 11.01 2.30
N ALA A 12 -3.82 10.49 1.40
CA ALA A 12 -2.75 9.57 1.76
C ALA A 12 -1.77 10.19 2.78
N LEU A 13 -1.39 11.46 2.59
CA LEU A 13 -0.54 12.18 3.54
C LEU A 13 -1.23 12.34 4.91
N ALA A 14 -2.51 12.69 4.92
CA ALA A 14 -3.26 12.89 6.16
C ALA A 14 -3.40 11.56 6.95
N LEU A 15 -3.75 10.47 6.26
CA LEU A 15 -3.84 9.13 6.87
C LEU A 15 -2.51 8.66 7.45
N VAL A 16 -1.40 8.85 6.73
CA VAL A 16 -0.08 8.44 7.23
C VAL A 16 0.35 9.30 8.43
N ARG A 17 0.08 10.60 8.40
CA ARG A 17 0.37 11.48 9.55
C ARG A 17 -0.43 11.09 10.79
N CYS A 18 -1.70 10.75 10.59
CA CYS A 18 -2.57 10.27 11.65
C CYS A 18 -2.06 8.93 12.22
N ALA A 19 -1.80 7.93 11.36
CA ALA A 19 -1.38 6.61 11.81
C ALA A 19 0.03 6.56 12.44
N LEU A 20 0.99 7.37 11.96
CA LEU A 20 2.39 7.30 12.43
C LEU A 20 2.70 8.31 13.55
N PHE A 21 1.99 9.44 13.61
CA PHE A 21 2.30 10.55 14.51
C PHE A 21 1.10 11.01 15.34
N SER A 22 0.00 10.24 15.34
CA SER A 22 -1.25 10.55 16.07
C SER A 22 -1.86 11.92 15.75
N TYR A 23 -1.55 12.46 14.56
CA TYR A 23 -2.11 13.73 14.09
C TYR A 23 -3.37 13.47 13.28
N CYS A 24 -4.49 13.27 13.98
CA CYS A 24 -5.77 12.88 13.39
C CYS A 24 -6.82 13.98 13.59
N SER A 25 -7.67 14.16 12.58
CA SER A 25 -8.94 14.88 12.72
C SER A 25 -10.07 13.87 12.82
N ASP A 26 -11.09 14.13 13.64
CA ASP A 26 -12.23 13.22 13.86
C ASP A 26 -12.85 12.74 12.55
N LYS A 27 -13.01 13.65 11.57
CA LYS A 27 -13.54 13.33 10.24
C LYS A 27 -12.78 12.21 9.51
N ILE A 28 -11.44 12.16 9.60
CA ILE A 28 -10.64 11.13 8.92
C ILE A 28 -10.81 9.78 9.62
N THR A 29 -10.92 9.79 10.94
CA THR A 29 -11.17 8.58 11.74
C THR A 29 -12.53 7.98 11.40
N GLU A 30 -13.56 8.81 11.28
CA GLU A 30 -14.92 8.37 10.90
C GLU A 30 -14.97 7.84 9.46
N GLU A 31 -14.39 8.54 8.49
CA GLU A 31 -14.49 8.16 7.07
C GLU A 31 -13.54 7.01 6.65
N HIS A 32 -12.42 6.84 7.36
CA HIS A 32 -11.32 5.96 6.96
C HIS A 32 -10.69 5.18 8.12
N GLY A 33 -11.45 4.90 9.19
CA GLY A 33 -10.99 4.17 10.36
C GLY A 33 -10.37 2.81 10.04
N ASP A 34 -10.99 2.06 9.13
CA ASP A 34 -10.49 0.77 8.62
C ASP A 34 -9.09 0.87 8.02
N LEU A 35 -8.82 1.92 7.25
CA LEU A 35 -7.54 2.15 6.59
C LEU A 35 -6.50 2.70 7.56
N LEU A 36 -6.92 3.49 8.55
CA LEU A 36 -6.06 3.98 9.62
C LEU A 36 -5.58 2.82 10.50
N GLU A 37 -6.49 1.95 10.93
CA GLU A 37 -6.14 0.77 11.70
C GLU A 37 -5.25 -0.18 10.89
N ALA A 38 -5.57 -0.44 9.62
CA ALA A 38 -4.70 -1.21 8.74
C ALA A 38 -3.30 -0.60 8.56
N LEU A 39 -3.18 0.74 8.57
CA LEU A 39 -1.91 1.45 8.52
C LEU A 39 -1.14 1.32 9.84
N SER A 40 -1.82 1.43 10.98
CA SER A 40 -1.24 1.23 12.30
C SER A 40 -0.68 -0.19 12.43
N GLU A 41 -1.44 -1.22 12.04
CA GLU A 41 -0.97 -2.61 12.02
C GLU A 41 0.23 -2.83 11.09
N LEU A 42 0.23 -2.16 9.93
CA LEU A 42 1.35 -2.24 8.99
C LEU A 42 2.58 -1.54 9.58
N HIS A 43 2.41 -0.42 10.28
CA HIS A 43 3.48 0.30 10.95
C HIS A 43 4.08 -0.53 12.09
N SER A 44 3.26 -1.15 12.93
CA SER A 44 3.73 -2.09 13.97
C SER A 44 4.50 -3.27 13.39
N SER A 45 4.15 -3.74 12.20
CA SER A 45 4.88 -4.81 11.50
C SER A 45 6.22 -4.35 10.91
N PHE A 46 6.40 -3.05 10.67
CA PHE A 46 7.55 -2.47 9.96
C PHE A 46 7.96 -1.10 10.54
N PRO A 47 8.34 -1.02 11.83
CA PRO A 47 8.60 0.26 12.50
C PRO A 47 9.77 1.04 11.90
N ASP A 48 10.76 0.34 11.33
CA ASP A 48 11.96 0.98 10.77
C ASP A 48 11.75 1.57 9.36
N LYS A 49 10.54 1.47 8.80
CA LYS A 49 10.27 2.00 7.45
C LYS A 49 10.00 3.51 7.52
N PRO A 50 10.52 4.29 6.57
CA PRO A 50 10.25 5.72 6.55
C PRO A 50 8.78 6.00 6.18
N ALA A 51 8.23 7.11 6.66
CA ALA A 51 6.86 7.55 6.34
C ALA A 51 6.56 7.60 4.83
N GLU A 52 7.56 7.97 4.01
CA GLU A 52 7.51 7.92 2.53
C GLU A 52 7.10 6.54 1.99
N TRP A 53 7.55 5.45 2.63
CA TRP A 53 7.23 4.08 2.25
C TRP A 53 5.75 3.76 2.47
N PHE A 54 5.20 4.17 3.62
CA PHE A 54 3.77 4.07 3.94
C PHE A 54 2.94 4.95 3.01
N TYR A 55 3.30 6.22 2.84
CA TYR A 55 2.64 7.15 1.93
C TYR A 55 2.49 6.58 0.52
N ARG A 56 3.57 6.06 -0.05
CA ARG A 56 3.55 5.47 -1.40
C ARG A 56 2.68 4.21 -1.46
N ALA A 57 2.55 3.46 -0.36
CA ALA A 57 1.67 2.31 -0.28
C ALA A 57 0.19 2.74 -0.24
N THR A 58 -0.15 3.68 0.64
CA THR A 58 -1.49 4.25 0.86
C THR A 58 -2.00 4.97 -0.38
N TYR A 59 -1.20 5.86 -0.96
CA TYR A 59 -1.56 6.59 -2.17
C TYR A 59 -1.88 5.63 -3.33
N ARG A 60 -1.15 4.51 -3.43
CA ARG A 60 -1.37 3.52 -4.49
C ARG A 60 -2.68 2.75 -4.28
N LEU A 61 -3.00 2.46 -3.02
CA LEU A 61 -4.27 1.83 -2.67
C LEU A 61 -5.44 2.76 -2.99
N LEU A 62 -5.39 4.01 -2.51
CA LEU A 62 -6.43 5.02 -2.76
C LEU A 62 -6.64 5.34 -4.23
N ALA A 63 -5.56 5.36 -5.03
CA ALA A 63 -5.64 5.58 -6.47
C ALA A 63 -6.23 4.37 -7.26
N GLY A 64 -6.80 3.38 -6.57
CA GLY A 64 -7.44 2.21 -7.16
C GLY A 64 -6.49 1.37 -8.01
N LYS A 65 -5.21 1.28 -7.60
CA LYS A 65 -4.18 0.60 -8.39
C LYS A 65 -3.95 -0.85 -7.98
N VAL A 66 -4.83 -1.42 -7.15
CA VAL A 66 -4.73 -2.81 -6.68
C VAL A 66 -5.91 -3.59 -7.21
N GLU A 67 -5.62 -4.71 -7.84
CA GLU A 67 -6.62 -5.59 -8.43
C GLU A 67 -6.28 -7.03 -8.03
N LYS A 68 -7.20 -7.70 -7.33
CA LYS A 68 -7.03 -9.11 -6.97
C LYS A 68 -7.35 -9.96 -8.20
N VAL A 69 -6.38 -10.74 -8.67
CA VAL A 69 -6.50 -11.57 -9.89
C VAL A 69 -6.46 -13.08 -9.60
N GLY A 70 -6.29 -13.45 -8.33
CA GLY A 70 -6.36 -14.83 -7.86
C GLY A 70 -6.39 -14.88 -6.34
N ALA A 71 -6.44 -16.08 -5.76
CA ALA A 71 -6.48 -16.24 -4.29
C ALA A 71 -5.30 -15.52 -3.60
N GLU A 72 -4.09 -15.73 -4.13
CA GLU A 72 -2.83 -15.21 -3.60
C GLU A 72 -2.09 -14.29 -4.60
N HIS A 73 -2.82 -13.68 -5.54
CA HIS A 73 -2.24 -12.85 -6.62
C HIS A 73 -2.94 -11.50 -6.75
N TRP A 74 -2.14 -10.43 -6.85
CA TRP A 74 -2.61 -9.06 -7.02
C TRP A 74 -1.81 -8.33 -8.09
N LEU A 75 -2.50 -7.68 -9.02
CA LEU A 75 -1.91 -6.70 -9.92
C LEU A 75 -1.87 -5.34 -9.23
N VAL A 76 -0.70 -4.72 -9.24
CA VAL A 76 -0.43 -3.45 -8.57
C VAL A 76 0.12 -2.46 -9.59
N LYS A 77 -0.77 -1.61 -10.13
CA LYS A 77 -0.45 -0.66 -11.20
C LYS A 77 0.47 0.47 -10.69
N GLY A 78 1.50 0.79 -11.46
CA GLY A 78 2.37 1.95 -11.20
C GLY A 78 1.69 3.29 -11.54
N PHE A 79 2.29 4.40 -11.09
CA PHE A 79 1.78 5.76 -11.34
C PHE A 79 2.20 6.35 -12.70
N ALA A 80 3.07 5.67 -13.46
CA ALA A 80 3.59 6.19 -14.72
C ALA A 80 2.56 6.07 -15.86
N ARG A 81 2.31 7.17 -16.57
CA ARG A 81 1.49 7.22 -17.81
C ARG A 81 2.09 6.40 -18.96
N VAL A 82 3.38 6.08 -18.90
CA VAL A 82 4.09 5.32 -19.93
C VAL A 82 3.94 3.84 -19.62
N ARG A 83 2.87 3.27 -20.17
CA ARG A 83 2.59 1.83 -20.17
C ARG A 83 3.84 1.06 -20.58
N ARG A 84 4.25 0.10 -19.74
CA ARG A 84 4.90 -1.13 -20.22
C ARG A 84 4.82 -2.27 -19.21
N HIS A 85 4.59 -1.99 -17.92
CA HIS A 85 4.54 -3.07 -16.92
C HIS A 85 3.62 -2.74 -15.74
N VAL A 86 2.75 -3.70 -15.41
CA VAL A 86 1.91 -3.71 -14.21
C VAL A 86 2.49 -4.76 -13.27
N PRO A 87 3.09 -4.35 -12.14
CA PRO A 87 3.64 -5.29 -11.19
C PRO A 87 2.64 -6.34 -10.69
N LEU A 88 2.92 -7.61 -10.89
CA LEU A 88 2.27 -8.73 -10.23
C LEU A 88 2.94 -9.00 -8.88
N VAL A 89 2.15 -8.90 -7.82
CA VAL A 89 2.52 -9.30 -6.47
C VAL A 89 1.85 -10.63 -6.16
N GLN A 90 2.65 -11.61 -5.80
CA GLN A 90 2.22 -12.95 -5.40
C GLN A 90 2.58 -13.18 -3.94
N ARG A 91 1.66 -13.76 -3.17
CA ARG A 91 1.96 -14.31 -1.85
C ARG A 91 2.36 -15.79 -2.01
N LEU A 92 3.46 -16.16 -1.36
CA LEU A 92 4.14 -17.45 -1.50
C LEU A 92 4.00 -18.26 -0.21
N GLY A 93 3.27 -19.36 -0.32
CA GLY A 93 3.05 -20.33 0.74
C GLY A 93 2.31 -19.77 1.95
N GLU A 94 2.01 -20.65 2.91
CA GLU A 94 1.26 -20.29 4.12
C GLU A 94 2.03 -19.35 5.04
N ARG A 95 3.37 -19.45 5.03
CA ARG A 95 4.31 -18.58 5.78
C ARG A 95 4.28 -17.11 5.35
N GLY A 96 3.47 -16.75 4.35
CA GLY A 96 3.15 -15.36 4.04
C GLY A 96 4.28 -14.54 3.44
N ARG A 97 5.23 -15.20 2.75
CA ARG A 97 6.27 -14.48 1.99
C ARG A 97 5.64 -13.81 0.78
N TYR A 98 6.21 -12.69 0.32
CA TYR A 98 5.71 -11.99 -0.87
C TYR A 98 6.78 -11.92 -1.95
N ARG A 99 6.35 -12.07 -3.20
CA ARG A 99 7.17 -11.91 -4.39
C ARG A 99 6.55 -10.82 -5.27
N CYS A 100 7.36 -9.84 -5.63
CA CYS A 100 7.01 -8.81 -6.60
C CYS A 100 7.84 -9.04 -7.86
N ASP A 101 7.22 -9.01 -9.02
CA ASP A 101 7.93 -9.01 -10.31
C ASP A 101 8.87 -7.80 -10.49
N CYS A 102 8.62 -6.71 -9.77
CA CYS A 102 9.46 -5.52 -9.72
C CYS A 102 10.89 -5.77 -9.18
N PHE A 103 11.13 -6.95 -8.61
CA PHE A 103 12.44 -7.43 -8.20
C PHE A 103 13.32 -7.92 -9.37
N PHE A 104 12.75 -8.21 -10.54
CA PHE A 104 13.48 -8.69 -11.72
C PHE A 104 13.81 -7.56 -12.71
N ARG A 105 13.77 -6.31 -12.24
CA ARG A 105 14.05 -5.10 -13.03
C ARG A 105 15.27 -4.36 -12.47
N THR A 106 15.76 -3.34 -13.17
CA THR A 106 16.88 -2.49 -12.72
C THR A 106 16.68 -2.03 -11.27
N TYR A 107 17.69 -2.23 -10.41
CA TYR A 107 17.65 -2.05 -8.94
C TYR A 107 16.74 -3.01 -8.15
N GLY A 108 16.35 -4.13 -8.76
CA GLY A 108 15.42 -5.10 -8.16
C GLY A 108 15.96 -5.85 -6.96
N TYR A 109 17.27 -6.07 -6.88
CA TYR A 109 17.94 -6.69 -5.72
C TYR A 109 17.85 -5.81 -4.46
N VAL A 110 18.05 -4.48 -4.59
CA VAL A 110 17.87 -3.51 -3.48
C VAL A 110 16.43 -3.50 -2.98
N ARG A 111 15.46 -3.57 -3.91
CA ARG A 111 14.02 -3.62 -3.57
C ARG A 111 13.61 -4.95 -2.93
N LYS A 112 14.21 -6.07 -3.35
CA LYS A 112 14.00 -7.39 -2.76
C LYS A 112 14.46 -7.40 -1.30
N ALA A 113 15.58 -6.74 -0.99
CA ALA A 113 16.10 -6.63 0.37
C ALA A 113 15.24 -5.75 1.31
N ARG A 114 14.44 -4.82 0.76
CA ARG A 114 13.74 -3.78 1.55
C ARG A 114 12.21 -3.86 1.55
N ILE A 115 11.59 -4.86 0.94
CA ILE A 115 10.15 -4.96 0.68
C ILE A 115 9.66 -3.74 -0.12
N CYS A 116 9.29 -3.94 -1.38
CA CYS A 116 8.85 -2.84 -2.22
C CYS A 116 7.49 -2.27 -1.77
N THR A 117 7.22 -1.04 -2.15
CA THR A 117 5.92 -0.41 -1.85
C THR A 117 4.75 -1.09 -2.56
N HIS A 118 4.96 -1.90 -3.61
CA HIS A 118 3.90 -2.72 -4.21
C HIS A 118 3.43 -3.81 -3.25
N ILE A 119 4.37 -4.50 -2.60
CA ILE A 119 4.05 -5.50 -1.57
C ILE A 119 3.38 -4.82 -0.37
N ALA A 120 3.91 -3.67 0.05
CA ALA A 120 3.30 -2.86 1.11
C ALA A 120 1.84 -2.54 0.81
N THR A 121 1.54 -2.12 -0.42
CA THR A 121 0.17 -1.86 -0.86
C THR A 121 -0.72 -3.10 -0.76
N VAL A 122 -0.24 -4.30 -1.14
CA VAL A 122 -1.02 -5.54 -0.98
C VAL A 122 -1.22 -5.90 0.49
N MET A 123 -0.16 -5.77 1.31
CA MET A 123 -0.23 -6.00 2.75
C MET A 123 -1.26 -5.08 3.42
N LEU A 124 -1.33 -3.82 2.99
CA LEU A 124 -2.30 -2.84 3.48
C LEU A 124 -3.72 -3.19 3.01
N TYR A 125 -3.90 -3.45 1.72
CA TYR A 125 -5.19 -3.83 1.13
C TYR A 125 -5.80 -5.04 1.84
N ARG A 126 -4.98 -6.07 2.13
CA ARG A 126 -5.45 -7.27 2.82
C ARG A 126 -5.89 -7.01 4.25
N ARG A 127 -5.17 -6.16 4.99
CA ARG A 127 -5.55 -5.78 6.36
C ARG A 127 -6.85 -4.99 6.36
N GLN A 128 -6.95 -3.99 5.48
CA GLN A 128 -8.17 -3.21 5.31
C GLN A 128 -9.38 -4.10 4.97
N LEU A 129 -9.22 -5.06 4.05
CA LEU A 129 -10.30 -5.99 3.72
C LEU A 129 -10.72 -6.87 4.91
N ARG A 130 -9.79 -7.29 5.76
CA ARG A 130 -10.11 -8.05 6.98
C ARG A 130 -10.98 -7.22 7.93
N LEU A 131 -10.56 -5.97 8.18
CA LEU A 131 -11.26 -5.04 9.07
C LEU A 131 -12.63 -4.56 8.55
N ARG A 132 -12.93 -4.75 7.26
CA ARG A 132 -14.25 -4.46 6.69
C ARG A 132 -15.26 -5.61 6.80
N VAL A 133 -14.76 -6.80 7.07
CA VAL A 133 -15.55 -8.04 7.15
C VAL A 133 -15.81 -8.43 8.60
N GLU A 134 -14.99 -7.93 9.53
CA GLU A 134 -15.23 -7.90 10.97
C GLU A 134 -16.24 -6.80 11.34
#